data_AF-V4TCS8-F1
#
_entry.id   AF-V4TCS8-F1
#
_cell.length_a   1.000
_cell.length_b   1.000
_cell.length_c   1.000
_cell.angle_alpha   90.00
_cell.angle_beta   90.00
_cell.angle_gamma   90.00
#
_symmetry.space_group_name_H-M   'P 1'
#
loop_
_entity.id
_entity.type
_entity.pdbx_description
1 polymer ?
#
loop_
_entity_poly.entity_id
_entity_poly.type
_entity_poly.pdbx_seq_one_letter_code
_entity_poly.pdbx_strand_id
1 'polypeptide(L)'
;YFGLQESQVPLIVIQTNDGQKYLKPNLDADQIAPWVKEYKEGKVPPFRKSEPIPEENNEPVKVVVADSLQDMVFNSGKNVLLELPNRVLPIC
;
A
#
# COMPACT_ATOMS: atom_id res chain seq x y z
N TYR A 1 3.25 -2.15 -13.54
CA TYR A 1 3.57 -3.19 -12.53
C TYR A 1 2.86 -2.86 -11.22
N PHE A 2 2.17 -3.82 -10.60
CA PHE A 2 1.25 -3.58 -9.45
C PHE A 2 1.80 -4.06 -8.10
N GLY A 3 2.98 -4.70 -8.07
CA GLY A 3 3.57 -5.21 -6.83
C GLY A 3 2.74 -6.34 -6.18
N LEU A 4 2.05 -7.12 -6.99
CA LEU A 4 1.19 -8.23 -6.56
C LEU A 4 2.04 -9.44 -6.16
N GLN A 5 1.50 -10.24 -5.25
CA GLN A 5 2.07 -11.52 -4.80
C GLN A 5 1.23 -12.67 -5.35
N GLU A 6 1.84 -13.82 -5.62
CA GLU A 6 1.13 -15.01 -6.11
C GLU A 6 0.03 -15.48 -5.15
N SER A 7 0.25 -15.31 -3.84
CA SER A 7 -0.71 -15.65 -2.79
C SER A 7 -2.00 -14.82 -2.81
N GLN A 8 -2.05 -13.75 -3.61
CA GLN A 8 -3.23 -12.89 -3.73
C GLN A 8 -4.20 -13.36 -4.83
N VAL A 9 -3.80 -14.32 -5.66
CA VAL A 9 -4.59 -14.82 -6.78
C VAL A 9 -5.67 -15.78 -6.27
N PRO A 10 -6.91 -15.74 -6.81
CA PRO A 10 -7.42 -14.81 -7.84
C PRO A 10 -7.66 -13.39 -7.32
N LEU A 11 -7.47 -12.37 -8.16
CA LEU A 11 -7.63 -10.95 -7.77
C LEU A 11 -8.23 -10.10 -8.88
N ILE A 12 -8.82 -8.96 -8.51
CA ILE A 12 -9.27 -7.91 -9.43
C ILE A 12 -8.61 -6.57 -9.09
N VAL A 13 -8.24 -5.82 -10.14
CA VAL A 13 -7.68 -4.47 -10.04
C VAL A 13 -8.50 -3.50 -10.87
N ILE A 14 -8.84 -2.35 -10.29
CA ILE A 14 -9.37 -1.20 -11.02
C ILE A 14 -8.29 -0.12 -11.03
N GLN A 15 -7.98 0.41 -12.21
CA GLN A 15 -7.10 1.55 -12.37
C GLN A 15 -7.87 2.68 -13.03
N THR A 16 -7.86 3.85 -12.40
CA THR A 16 -8.52 5.05 -12.90
C THR A 16 -7.53 5.92 -13.71
N ASN A 17 -8.06 6.87 -14.48
CA ASN A 17 -7.25 7.75 -15.34
C ASN A 17 -6.36 8.71 -14.54
N ASP A 18 -6.74 9.04 -13.31
CA ASP A 18 -5.96 9.81 -12.34
C ASP A 18 -4.87 8.97 -11.64
N GLY A 19 -4.72 7.69 -12.02
CA GLY A 19 -3.64 6.83 -11.54
C GLY A 19 -3.92 6.14 -10.21
N GLN A 20 -5.11 6.33 -9.62
CA GLN A 20 -5.53 5.56 -8.45
C GLN A 20 -5.76 4.10 -8.83
N LYS A 21 -5.47 3.22 -7.86
CA LYS A 21 -5.56 1.79 -8.01
C LYS A 21 -6.42 1.26 -6.89
N TYR A 22 -7.24 0.25 -7.18
CA TYR A 22 -8.08 -0.44 -6.20
C TYR A 22 -7.86 -1.92 -6.41
N LEU A 23 -7.56 -2.65 -5.34
CA LEU A 23 -7.17 -4.05 -5.39
C LEU A 23 -8.07 -4.86 -4.44
N LYS A 24 -8.64 -5.95 -4.94
CA LYS A 24 -9.24 -7.00 -4.11
C LYS A 24 -8.50 -8.31 -4.34
N PRO A 25 -7.70 -8.78 -3.38
CA PRO A 25 -7.08 -10.10 -3.42
C PRO A 25 -8.10 -11.19 -3.04
N ASN A 26 -7.77 -12.46 -3.31
CA ASN A 26 -8.53 -13.64 -2.92
C ASN A 26 -10.01 -13.51 -3.28
N LEU A 27 -10.28 -13.36 -4.57
CA LEU A 27 -11.56 -13.00 -5.15
C LEU A 27 -12.38 -14.24 -5.52
N ASP A 28 -13.52 -14.41 -4.87
CA ASP A 28 -14.53 -15.38 -5.28
C ASP A 28 -15.55 -14.74 -6.24
N ALA A 29 -16.21 -15.55 -7.08
CA ALA A 29 -17.08 -15.04 -8.14
C ALA A 29 -18.29 -14.25 -7.62
N ASP A 30 -18.82 -14.64 -6.47
CA ASP A 30 -19.93 -13.99 -5.76
C ASP A 30 -19.53 -12.64 -5.13
N GLN A 31 -18.23 -12.42 -4.88
CA GLN A 31 -17.71 -11.18 -4.29
C GLN A 31 -17.53 -10.05 -5.32
N ILE A 32 -17.53 -10.36 -6.62
CA ILE A 32 -17.25 -9.39 -7.69
C ILE A 32 -18.30 -8.27 -7.70
N ALA A 33 -19.59 -8.62 -7.77
CA ALA A 33 -20.66 -7.64 -7.91
C ALA A 33 -20.80 -6.73 -6.67
N PRO A 34 -20.77 -7.25 -5.42
CA PRO A 34 -20.74 -6.42 -4.23
C PRO A 34 -19.54 -5.48 -4.19
N TRP A 35 -18.33 -5.97 -4.49
CA TRP A 35 -17.12 -5.16 -4.42
C TRP A 35 -17.10 -4.03 -5.45
N VAL A 36 -17.53 -4.29 -6.68
CA VAL A 36 -17.64 -3.24 -7.72
C VAL A 36 -18.69 -2.19 -7.33
N LYS A 37 -19.77 -2.59 -6.65
CA LYS A 37 -20.76 -1.65 -6.11
C LYS A 37 -20.15 -0.76 -5.03
N GLU A 38 -19.43 -1.33 -4.07
CA GLU A 38 -18.73 -0.57 -3.02
C GLU A 38 -17.70 0.41 -3.61
N TYR A 39 -16.97 -0.02 -4.65
CA TYR A 39 -16.04 0.84 -5.37
C TYR A 39 -16.77 2.04 -6.00
N LYS A 40 -17.90 1.80 -6.68
CA LYS A 40 -18.72 2.87 -7.29
C LYS A 40 -19.33 3.81 -6.24
N GLU A 41 -19.62 3.30 -5.04
CA GLU A 41 -20.09 4.09 -3.90
C GLU A 41 -18.95 4.86 -3.19
N GLY A 42 -17.69 4.69 -3.62
CA GLY A 42 -16.53 5.36 -3.03
C GLY A 42 -16.12 4.80 -1.66
N LYS A 43 -16.58 3.60 -1.29
CA LYS A 43 -16.29 2.96 -0.01
C LYS A 43 -14.96 2.20 0.01
N VAL A 44 -14.47 1.81 -1.16
CA VAL A 44 -13.20 1.08 -1.28
C VAL A 44 -12.06 2.10 -1.25
N PRO A 45 -11.09 1.99 -0.32
CA PRO A 45 -9.94 2.87 -0.31
C PRO A 45 -8.97 2.55 -1.47
N PRO A 46 -8.24 3.54 -1.99
CA PRO A 46 -7.22 3.31 -3.00
C PRO A 46 -6.10 2.45 -2.42
N PHE A 47 -5.72 1.42 -3.18
CA PHE A 47 -4.60 0.55 -2.90
C PHE A 47 -3.28 1.32 -3.01
N ARG A 48 -2.50 1.28 -1.92
CA ARG A 48 -1.11 1.72 -1.88
C ARG A 48 -0.24 0.51 -1.60
N LYS A 49 0.87 0.40 -2.32
CA LYS A 49 1.85 -0.64 -2.08
C LYS A 49 2.60 -0.29 -0.79
N SER A 50 2.32 -1.03 0.28
CA SER A 50 3.07 -0.98 1.53
C SER A 50 3.69 -2.34 1.83
N GLU A 51 4.86 -2.33 2.45
CA GLU A 51 5.35 -3.48 3.19
C GLU A 51 4.58 -3.59 4.51
N PRO A 52 4.52 -4.79 5.13
CA PRO A 52 3.92 -4.93 6.45
C PRO A 52 4.61 -4.01 7.45
N ILE A 53 3.82 -3.44 8.37
CA ILE A 53 4.37 -2.64 9.47
C ILE A 53 5.23 -3.57 10.33
N PRO A 54 6.51 -3.23 10.59
CA PRO A 54 7.39 -4.06 11.40
C PRO A 54 6.88 -4.14 12.84
N GLU A 55 6.96 -5.33 13.45
CA GLU A 55 6.51 -5.55 14.84
C GLU A 55 7.37 -4.79 15.85
N GLU A 56 8.67 -4.67 15.58
CA GLU A 56 9.62 -3.89 16.39
C GLU A 56 10.30 -2.83 15.55
N ASN A 57 10.43 -1.61 16.09
CA ASN A 57 11.00 -0.46 15.40
C ASN A 57 11.72 0.50 16.38
N ASN A 58 12.55 -0.09 17.24
CA ASN A 58 13.25 0.61 18.34
C ASN A 58 14.70 0.98 18.00
N GLU A 59 15.14 0.66 16.78
CA GLU A 59 16.48 0.96 16.31
C GLU A 59 16.69 2.48 16.08
N PRO A 60 17.96 2.96 16.07
CA PRO A 60 18.27 4.38 15.82
C PRO A 60 17.73 4.90 14.49
N VAL A 61 17.66 4.02 13.48
CA VAL A 61 17.03 4.29 12.19
C VAL A 61 15.68 3.57 12.17
N LYS A 62 14.60 4.33 12.10
CA LYS A 62 13.25 3.79 12.09
C LYS A 62 12.84 3.39 10.69
N VAL A 63 12.35 2.16 10.54
CA VAL A 63 11.78 1.69 9.29
C VAL A 63 10.40 2.32 9.11
N VAL A 64 10.21 3.02 8.00
CA VAL A 64 8.93 3.62 7.61
C VAL A 64 8.41 2.88 6.39
N VAL A 65 7.18 2.39 6.48
CA VAL A 65 6.46 1.80 5.36
C VAL A 65 5.40 2.78 4.85
N ALA A 66 4.86 2.56 3.67
CA ALA A 66 3.90 3.48 3.07
C ALA A 66 2.66 3.73 3.98
N ASP A 67 2.24 2.69 4.72
CA ASP A 67 1.11 2.79 5.66
C ASP A 67 1.44 3.57 6.94
N SER A 68 2.69 3.57 7.41
CA SER A 68 3.12 4.29 8.62
C SER A 68 3.68 5.69 8.34
N LEU A 69 3.89 6.03 7.06
CA LEU A 69 4.54 7.27 6.64
C LEU A 69 3.80 8.53 7.09
N GLN A 70 2.47 8.53 7.04
CA GLN A 70 1.68 9.69 7.48
C GLN A 70 1.90 9.99 8.96
N ASP A 71 1.87 8.96 9.81
CA ASP A 71 1.94 9.13 11.25
C ASP A 71 3.37 9.33 11.74
N MET A 72 4.32 8.60 11.16
CA MET A 72 5.73 8.63 11.59
C MET A 72 6.52 9.81 11.02
N VAL A 73 6.08 10.40 9.91
CA VAL A 73 6.78 11.53 9.26
C VAL A 73 5.98 12.80 9.42
N PHE A 74 4.81 12.89 8.80
CA PHE A 74 4.05 14.15 8.71
C PHE A 74 3.39 14.55 10.02
N ASN A 75 2.85 13.59 10.78
CA ASN A 75 2.18 13.86 12.07
C ASN A 75 3.09 13.65 13.28
N SER A 76 4.39 13.48 13.08
CA SER A 76 5.34 13.11 14.14
C SER A 76 5.61 14.22 15.17
N GLY A 77 5.32 15.48 14.81
CA GLY A 77 5.67 16.65 15.61
C GLY A 77 7.18 16.90 15.73
N LYS A 78 8.00 16.24 14.90
CA LYS A 78 9.47 16.30 14.91
C LYS A 78 10.00 16.64 13.51
N ASN A 79 11.26 17.07 13.46
CA ASN A 79 11.99 17.13 12.20
C ASN A 79 12.46 15.72 11.83
N VAL A 80 11.95 15.21 10.71
CA VAL A 80 12.25 13.84 10.23
C VAL A 80 13.03 13.93 8.92
N LEU A 81 14.21 13.34 8.89
CA LEU A 81 14.96 13.06 7.65
C LEU A 81 14.57 11.65 7.18
N LEU A 82 14.07 11.54 5.95
CA LEU A 82 13.67 10.28 5.35
C LEU A 82 14.60 9.93 4.19
N GLU A 83 15.18 8.74 4.23
CA GLU A 83 15.95 8.16 3.12
C GLU A 83 15.04 7.22 2.30
N LEU A 84 15.09 7.34 0.97
CA LEU A 84 14.41 6.45 0.04
C LEU A 84 15.47 5.60 -0.68
N PRO A 85 15.87 4.44 -0.11
CA PRO A 85 16.88 3.59 -0.72
C PRO A 85 16.34 2.99 -2.01
N ASN A 86 17.20 2.92 -3.03
CA ASN A 86 16.82 2.30 -4.28
C ASN A 86 17.36 0.88 -4.28
N ARG A 87 16.48 -0.09 -4.01
CA ARG A 87 16.80 -1.52 -3.95
C ARG A 87 17.48 -2.10 -5.22
N VAL A 88 17.57 -1.33 -6.30
CA VAL A 88 18.22 -1.70 -7.57
C VAL A 88 19.62 -1.08 -7.74
N LEU A 89 19.94 0.02 -7.05
CA LEU A 89 21.23 0.70 -7.20
C LEU A 89 22.16 0.38 -6.00
N PRO A 90 23.44 0.07 -6.24
CA PRO A 90 24.36 -0.35 -5.18
C PRO A 90 24.83 0.77 -4.24
N ILE A 91 24.35 2.01 -4.44
CA ILE A 91 24.83 3.18 -3.69
C ILE A 91 23.93 3.48 -2.47
N CYS A 92 22.72 2.90 -2.40
CA CYS A 92 21.83 2.83 -1.23
C CYS A 92 20.86 1.65 -1.38
#